data_AF-A0A2S8EYY6-F1
#
_entry.id   AF-A0A2S8EYY6-F1
#
_cell.length_a   1.000
_cell.length_b   1.000
_cell.length_c   1.000
_cell.angle_alpha   90.00
_cell.angle_beta   90.00
_cell.angle_gamma   90.00
#
_symmetry.space_group_name_H-M   'P 1'
#
loop_
_entity.id
_entity.type
_entity.pdbx_description
1 polymer ?
#
loop_
_entity_poly.entity_id
_entity_poly.type
_entity_poly.pdbx_seq_one_letter_code
_entity_poly.pdbx_strand_id
1 'polypeptide(L)' 'MGIEEKKALQIAIQTIQDYGYAPELMTSSVRKDNGRWVVHFSLADKTRMGGDATVYIDSSSWEVVEVQGSQ' A
#
# COMPACT_ATOMS: atom_id res chain seq x y z
N MET A 1 -15.53 -1.69 -5.62
CA MET A 1 -14.54 -2.19 -4.66
C MET A 1 -15.12 -3.37 -3.89
N GLY A 2 -14.62 -4.58 -4.13
CA GLY A 2 -14.99 -5.83 -3.47
C GLY A 2 -14.36 -6.01 -2.09
N ILE A 3 -14.76 -7.05 -1.36
CA ILE A 3 -14.30 -7.34 0.01
C ILE A 3 -12.79 -7.55 0.07
N GLU A 4 -12.24 -8.30 -0.89
CA GLU A 4 -10.80 -8.58 -0.95
C GLU A 4 -9.97 -7.31 -1.21
N GLU A 5 -10.44 -6.42 -2.09
CA GLU A 5 -9.78 -5.13 -2.37
C GLU A 5 -9.75 -4.24 -1.12
N LYS A 6 -10.85 -4.20 -0.35
CA LYS A 6 -10.89 -3.48 0.93
C LYS A 6 -9.91 -4.06 1.94
N LYS A 7 -9.81 -5.39 2.02
CA LYS A 7 -8.88 -6.07 2.92
C LYS A 7 -7.43 -5.77 2.54
N ALA A 8 -7.08 -5.85 1.26
CA ALA A 8 -5.75 -5.50 0.76
C ALA A 8 -5.39 -4.05 1.09
N LEU A 9 -6.34 -3.12 0.87
CA LEU A 9 -6.15 -1.71 1.19
C LEU A 9 -5.90 -1.49 2.69
N GLN A 10 -6.67 -2.15 3.57
CA GLN A 10 -6.50 -2.02 5.03
C GLN A 10 -5.13 -2.51 5.51
N ILE A 11 -4.69 -3.67 5.03
CA ILE A 11 -3.36 -4.21 5.36
C ILE A 11 -2.28 -3.24 4.88
N ALA A 12 -2.40 -2.73 3.66
CA ALA A 12 -1.43 -1.83 3.08
C ALA A 12 -1.37 -0.47 3.81
N ILE A 13 -2.51 0.08 4.25
CA ILE A 13 -2.57 1.32 5.06
C ILE A 13 -1.87 1.12 6.40
N GLN A 14 -2.12 0.01 7.10
CA GLN A 14 -1.44 -0.27 8.37
C GLN A 14 0.07 -0.38 8.15
N THR A 15 0.48 -1.07 7.09
CA THR A 15 1.90 -1.26 6.75
C THR A 15 2.61 0.07 6.56
N ILE A 16 2.08 0.98 5.73
CA ILE A 16 2.74 2.26 5.49
C ILE A 16 2.68 3.18 6.73
N GLN A 17 1.66 3.08 7.57
CA GLN A 17 1.62 3.80 8.86
C GLN A 17 2.75 3.35 9.78
N ASP A 18 3.03 2.05 9.84
CA ASP A 18 4.14 1.50 10.63
C ASP A 18 5.51 1.97 10.11
N TYR A 19 5.60 2.28 8.81
CA TYR A 19 6.79 2.89 8.18
C TYR A 19 6.85 4.41 8.36
N GLY A 20 5.88 5.02 9.04
CA GLY A 20 5.85 6.46 9.35
C GLY A 20 5.12 7.32 8.31
N TYR A 21 4.43 6.73 7.34
CA TYR A 21 3.67 7.48 6.34
C TYR A 21 2.27 7.89 6.85
N ALA A 22 1.84 9.11 6.52
CA ALA A 22 0.55 9.68 6.96
C ALA A 22 -0.59 9.38 5.95
N PRO A 23 -1.64 8.61 6.31
CA PRO A 23 -2.68 8.15 5.38
C PRO A 23 -3.57 9.27 4.81
N GLU A 24 -3.66 10.38 5.53
CA GLU A 24 -4.61 11.46 5.27
C GLU A 24 -4.32 12.25 3.97
N LEU A 25 -3.12 12.07 3.38
CA LEU A 25 -2.69 12.75 2.16
C LEU A 25 -2.48 11.81 0.97
N MET A 26 -3.08 10.62 0.99
CA MET A 26 -2.77 9.55 0.04
C MET A 26 -3.86 9.32 -0.99
N THR A 27 -3.48 9.20 -2.26
CA THR A 27 -4.33 8.54 -3.28
C THR A 27 -3.86 7.11 -3.43
N SER A 28 -4.77 6.13 -3.31
CA SER A 28 -4.43 4.70 -3.41
C SER A 28 -5.05 4.04 -4.64
N SER A 29 -4.30 3.18 -5.33
CA SER A 29 -4.84 2.24 -6.31
C SER A 29 -4.62 0.80 -5.84
N VAL A 30 -5.62 -0.05 -6.03
CA VAL A 30 -5.59 -1.46 -5.65
C VAL A 30 -5.79 -2.29 -6.91
N ARG A 31 -4.88 -3.23 -7.16
CA ARG A 31 -5.03 -4.21 -8.24
C ARG A 31 -4.52 -5.58 -7.80
N LYS A 32 -4.94 -6.62 -8.51
CA LYS A 32 -4.41 -7.97 -8.34
C LYS A 32 -3.48 -8.27 -9.52
N ASP A 33 -2.26 -8.72 -9.23
CA ASP A 33 -1.26 -9.09 -10.23
C ASP A 33 -0.53 -10.37 -9.78
N ASN A 34 -0.47 -11.38 -10.64
CA ASN A 34 0.29 -12.63 -10.42
C ASN A 34 0.15 -13.24 -9.01
N GLY A 35 -1.09 -13.35 -8.50
CA GLY A 35 -1.35 -13.93 -7.18
C GLY A 35 -1.04 -13.00 -6.00
N ARG A 36 -0.75 -11.73 -6.25
CA ARG A 36 -0.52 -10.70 -5.24
C ARG A 36 -1.53 -9.57 -5.37
N TRP A 37 -1.92 -8.99 -4.25
CA TRP A 37 -2.53 -7.67 -4.22
C TRP A 37 -1.43 -6.62 -4.22
N VAL A 38 -1.56 -5.64 -5.12
CA VAL A 38 -0.64 -4.52 -5.28
C VAL A 38 -1.41 -3.27 -4.90
N VAL A 39 -0.97 -2.61 -3.85
CA VAL A 39 -1.56 -1.35 -3.36
C VAL A 39 -0.53 -0.25 -3.50
N HIS A 40 -0.79 0.69 -4.39
CA HIS A 40 0.09 1.83 -4.62
C HIS A 40 -0.50 3.07 -3.97
N PHE A 41 0.32 3.80 -3.22
CA PHE A 41 0.01 5.05 -2.54
C PHE A 41 0.83 6.17 -3.16
N SER A 42 0.17 7.21 -3.63
CA SER A 42 0.83 8.47 -3.98
C SER A 42 0.67 9.47 -2.84
N LEU A 43 1.79 9.93 -2.30
CA LEU A 43 1.84 10.82 -1.15
C LEU A 43 1.92 12.27 -1.62
N ALA A 44 0.93 13.09 -1.25
CA ALA A 44 0.86 14.49 -1.70
C ALA A 44 2.00 15.37 -1.13
N ASP A 45 2.53 15.02 0.04
CA ASP A 45 3.59 15.80 0.70
C ASP A 45 4.91 15.03 0.75
N LYS A 46 5.80 15.34 -0.21
CA LYS A 46 7.13 14.74 -0.35
C LYS A 46 8.13 15.23 0.70
N THR A 47 7.75 16.14 1.59
CA THR A 47 8.71 16.82 2.49
C THR A 47 9.04 16.04 3.75
N ARG A 48 8.22 15.04 4.15
CA ARG A 48 8.48 14.22 5.36
C ARG A 48 9.04 12.82 5.09
N MET A 49 8.64 12.14 4.00
CA MET A 49 9.23 10.86 3.53
C MET A 49 9.08 10.63 2.00
N GLY A 50 9.23 11.69 1.19
CA GLY A 50 9.86 11.61 -0.14
C GLY A 50 9.07 11.12 -1.37
N GLY A 51 8.15 10.17 -1.29
CA GLY A 51 7.56 9.68 -2.55
C GLY A 51 6.53 8.57 -2.45
N ASP A 52 6.21 7.98 -3.60
CA ASP A 52 5.18 6.97 -3.71
C ASP A 52 5.60 5.67 -2.99
N ALA A 53 4.63 4.96 -2.43
CA ALA A 53 4.84 3.67 -1.78
C ALA A 53 3.98 2.60 -2.47
N THR A 54 4.53 1.42 -2.71
CA THR A 54 3.80 0.27 -3.24
C THR A 54 3.95 -0.90 -2.29
N VAL A 55 2.84 -1.43 -1.82
CA VAL A 55 2.78 -2.60 -0.93
C VAL A 55 2.29 -3.80 -1.72
N TYR A 56 3.01 -4.91 -1.61
CA TYR A 56 2.67 -6.18 -2.24
C TYR A 56 2.25 -7.17 -1.15
N ILE A 57 1.06 -7.74 -1.30
CA ILE A 57 0.45 -8.66 -0.35
C ILE A 57 0.16 -9.98 -1.05
N ASP A 58 0.61 -11.10 -0.52
CA ASP A 58 0.28 -12.41 -1.08
C ASP A 58 -1.22 -12.69 -0.94
N SER A 59 -1.89 -13.06 -2.04
CA SER A 59 -3.36 -13.19 -2.03
C SER A 59 -3.88 -14.44 -1.32
N SER A 60 -3.01 -15.40 -1.00
CA SER A 60 -3.39 -16.65 -0.33
C SER A 60 -3.20 -16.53 1.19
N SER A 61 -2.08 -15.97 1.62
CA SER A 61 -1.69 -15.83 3.03
C SER A 61 -2.07 -14.48 3.66
N TRP A 62 -2.31 -13.45 2.83
CA TRP A 62 -2.50 -12.06 3.26
C TRP A 62 -1.29 -11.44 3.97
N GLU A 63 -0.11 -12.04 3.81
CA GLU A 63 1.14 -11.49 4.33
C GLU A 63 1.71 -10.43 3.39
N VAL A 64 2.28 -9.37 3.96
CA VAL A 64 3.04 -8.37 3.20
C VAL A 64 4.37 -9.00 2.80
N VAL A 65 4.58 -9.17 1.51
CA VAL A 65 5.79 -9.81 0.98
C VAL A 65 6.84 -8.80 0.54
N GLU A 66 6.43 -7.56 0.24
CA GLU A 66 7.33 -6.52 -0.23
C GLU A 66 6.71 -5.13 -0.03
N VAL A 67 7.54 -4.15 0.34
CA VAL A 67 7.21 -2.72 0.36
C VAL A 67 8.27 -1.98 -0.43
N GLN A 68 7.85 -1.27 -1.49
CA GLN A 68 8.73 -0.43 -2.29
C GLN A 68 8.37 1.03 -2.03
N GLY A 69 9.35 1.85 -1.64
CA GLY A 69 9.22 3.29 -1.54
C GLY A 69 10.18 3.98 -2.50
N SER A 70 9.72 5.00 -3.22
CA SER A 70 10.62 5.93 -3.91
C SER A 70 10.97 7.09 -2.95
N GLN A 71 12.26 7.36 -2.74
CA GLN A 71 12.75 8.59 -2.10
C GLN A 71 13.05 9.66 -3.14
#